data_AF-A0A8C9FX58-F1
#
_entry.id   AF-A0A8C9FX58-F1
#
_cell.length_a   1.000
_cell.length_b   1.000
_cell.length_c   1.000
_cell.angle_alpha   90.00
_cell.angle_beta   90.00
_cell.angle_gamma   90.00
#
_symmetry.space_group_name_H-M   'P 1'
#
loop_
_entity.id
_entity.type
_entity.pdbx_description
1 polymer ?
#
loop_
_entity_poly.entity_id
_entity_poly.type
_entity_poly.pdbx_seq_one_letter_code
_entity_poly.pdbx_strand_id
1 'polypeptide(L)'
;PLRLCVPFHWLHLVICLWLQVKEAVKYALSVGYRHIDCAAAYSNEAEIGDAFQECLGPNKAIKREDLFVTSKLWNTKHHPEDVEPALRKTLADLKLDYLDLYLMHWPHAFE
;
A
#
# COMPACT_ATOMS: atom_id res chain seq x y z
N PRO A 1 1.35 -22.72 12.87
CA PRO A 1 0.81 -21.35 13.06
C PRO A 1 1.74 -20.30 12.45
N LEU A 2 1.44 -19.83 11.24
CA LEU A 2 2.13 -18.69 10.63
C LEU A 2 1.80 -17.45 11.47
N ARG A 3 2.76 -16.94 12.26
CA ARG A 3 2.65 -15.62 12.87
C ARG A 3 2.80 -14.59 11.75
N LEU A 4 1.81 -13.73 11.56
CA LEU A 4 1.97 -12.51 10.79
C LEU A 4 3.05 -11.67 11.49
N CYS A 5 4.16 -11.40 10.79
CA CYS A 5 5.27 -10.60 11.31
C CYS A 5 5.18 -9.21 10.69
N VAL A 6 5.01 -8.18 11.51
CA VAL A 6 5.00 -6.79 11.05
C VAL A 6 6.43 -6.24 11.14
N PRO A 7 7.05 -5.79 10.04
CA PRO A 7 8.41 -5.25 10.08
C PRO A 7 8.51 -3.98 10.95
N PHE A 8 9.66 -3.76 11.59
CA PHE A 8 9.88 -2.59 12.46
C PHE A 8 10.30 -1.31 11.73
N HIS A 9 10.72 -1.39 10.45
CA HIS A 9 11.11 -0.22 9.64
C HIS A 9 10.03 0.09 8.62
N TRP A 10 9.50 1.32 8.66
CA TRP A 10 8.30 1.75 7.93
C TRP A 10 8.63 2.92 7.01
N LEU A 11 8.15 2.86 5.77
CA LEU A 11 8.11 4.02 4.89
C LEU A 11 6.67 4.57 4.85
N HIS A 12 6.46 5.77 5.38
CA HIS A 12 5.19 6.50 5.32
C HIS A 12 5.19 7.42 4.09
N LEU A 13 4.19 7.30 3.22
CA LEU A 13 4.20 7.93 1.88
C LEU A 13 3.42 9.24 1.76
N VAL A 14 3.01 9.84 2.88
CA VAL A 14 2.24 11.10 2.93
C VAL A 14 2.95 12.28 2.24
N ILE A 15 4.29 12.31 2.21
CA ILE A 15 5.08 13.51 1.87
C ILE A 15 5.81 13.39 0.52
N CYS A 16 5.80 12.22 -0.15
CA CYS A 16 6.45 12.10 -1.45
C CYS A 16 5.59 12.74 -2.55
N LEU A 17 6.10 13.80 -3.18
CA LEU A 17 5.53 14.36 -4.42
C LEU A 17 5.36 13.22 -5.44
N TRP A 18 4.22 13.23 -6.14
CA TRP A 18 3.79 12.23 -7.13
C TRP A 18 4.87 11.71 -8.07
N LEU A 19 5.71 12.61 -8.60
CA LEU A 19 6.79 12.26 -9.53
C LEU A 19 7.96 11.48 -8.89
N GLN A 20 8.01 11.40 -7.56
CA GLN A 20 9.12 10.80 -6.80
C GLN A 20 8.71 9.53 -6.04
N VAL A 21 7.41 9.24 -5.87
CA VAL A 21 6.96 8.14 -5.01
C VAL A 21 7.40 6.76 -5.55
N LYS A 22 7.33 6.55 -6.86
CA LYS A 22 7.74 5.29 -7.49
C LYS A 22 9.21 5.00 -7.23
N GLU A 23 10.09 5.96 -7.50
CA GLU A 23 11.52 5.81 -7.29
C GLU A 23 11.89 5.74 -5.80
N ALA A 24 11.16 6.45 -4.93
CA ALA A 24 11.31 6.34 -3.48
C ALA A 24 10.98 4.93 -2.98
N VAL A 25 9.89 4.32 -3.46
CA VAL A 25 9.53 2.94 -3.11
C VAL A 25 10.59 1.96 -3.63
N LYS A 26 11.04 2.10 -4.88
CA LYS A 26 12.11 1.26 -5.45
C LYS A 26 13.40 1.34 -4.63
N TYR A 27 13.79 2.55 -4.25
CA TYR A 27 14.96 2.78 -3.40
C TYR A 27 14.78 2.18 -2.00
N ALA A 28 13.64 2.39 -1.35
CA ALA A 28 13.36 1.83 -0.04
C ALA A 28 13.44 0.29 -0.06
N LEU A 29 12.84 -0.34 -1.07
CA LEU A 29 12.92 -1.78 -1.27
C LEU A 29 14.36 -2.27 -1.47
N SER A 30 15.18 -1.52 -2.21
CA SER A 30 16.59 -1.86 -2.48
C SER A 30 17.48 -1.74 -1.24
N VAL A 31 17.18 -0.80 -0.34
CA VAL A 31 17.89 -0.66 0.95
C VAL A 31 17.30 -1.51 2.09
N GLY A 32 16.32 -2.38 1.78
CA GLY A 32 15.86 -3.42 2.69
C GLY A 32 14.53 -3.14 3.40
N TYR A 33 13.81 -2.06 3.07
CA TYR A 33 12.46 -1.87 3.59
C TYR A 33 11.55 -3.00 3.11
N ARG A 34 10.73 -3.51 4.02
CA ARG A 34 9.72 -4.53 3.76
C ARG A 34 8.33 -4.13 4.26
N HIS A 35 8.17 -2.87 4.69
CA HIS A 35 6.88 -2.30 5.05
C HIS A 35 6.62 -1.04 4.24
N ILE A 36 5.54 -1.03 3.48
CA ILE A 36 5.07 0.14 2.72
C ILE A 36 3.68 0.54 3.21
N ASP A 37 3.57 1.78 3.70
CA ASP A 37 2.32 2.35 4.18
C ASP A 37 1.73 3.32 3.13
N CYS A 38 0.56 2.95 2.62
CA CYS A 38 -0.21 3.65 1.60
C CYS A 38 -1.52 4.20 2.18
N ALA A 39 -2.22 4.99 1.39
CA ALA A 39 -3.63 5.32 1.62
C ALA A 39 -4.25 5.86 0.33
N ALA A 40 -5.52 5.53 0.07
CA ALA A 40 -6.27 6.06 -1.06
C ALA A 40 -6.27 7.61 -1.11
N ALA A 41 -6.25 8.27 0.06
CA ALA A 41 -6.24 9.73 0.17
C ALA A 41 -4.97 10.39 -0.37
N TYR A 42 -3.82 9.69 -0.33
CA TYR A 42 -2.57 10.21 -0.90
C TYR A 42 -2.62 10.21 -2.43
N SER A 43 -3.58 9.47 -2.97
CA SER A 43 -3.94 9.37 -4.38
C SER A 43 -2.82 8.84 -5.29
N ASN A 44 -1.69 8.39 -4.73
CA ASN A 44 -0.48 7.96 -5.42
C ASN A 44 -0.28 6.43 -5.45
N GLU A 45 -1.35 5.66 -5.24
CA GLU A 45 -1.29 4.20 -5.17
C GLU A 45 -0.96 3.55 -6.51
N ALA A 46 -1.34 4.16 -7.63
CA ALA A 46 -1.04 3.66 -8.96
C ALA A 46 0.48 3.64 -9.25
N GLU A 47 1.18 4.71 -8.88
CA GLU A 47 2.62 4.84 -9.03
C GLU A 47 3.39 3.88 -8.11
N ILE A 48 2.84 3.60 -6.93
CA ILE A 48 3.37 2.57 -6.02
C ILE A 48 3.16 1.18 -6.63
N GLY A 49 2.00 0.93 -7.24
CA GLY A 49 1.74 -0.31 -7.96
C GLY A 49 2.69 -0.54 -9.13
N ASP A 50 3.07 0.52 -9.84
CA ASP A 50 4.14 0.46 -10.85
C ASP A 50 5.49 0.06 -10.26
N ALA A 51 5.87 0.62 -9.10
CA ALA A 51 7.09 0.20 -8.39
C ALA A 51 7.02 -1.28 -7.99
N PHE A 52 5.88 -1.75 -7.51
CA PHE A 52 5.68 -3.16 -7.15
C PHE A 52 5.79 -4.09 -8.36
N GLN A 53 5.19 -3.75 -9.48
CA GLN A 53 5.33 -4.51 -10.73
C GLN A 53 6.77 -4.54 -11.25
N GLU A 54 7.62 -3.57 -10.89
CA GLU A 54 9.05 -3.56 -11.23
C GLU A 54 9.93 -4.29 -10.20
N CYS A 55 9.58 -4.27 -8.92
CA CYS A 55 10.42 -4.83 -7.84
C CYS A 55 10.01 -6.22 -7.35
N LEU A 56 8.72 -6.59 -7.48
CA LEU A 56 8.18 -7.85 -6.96
C LEU A 56 7.98 -8.89 -8.06
N GLY A 57 8.14 -10.17 -7.72
CA GLY A 57 7.79 -11.27 -8.60
C GLY A 57 8.64 -12.53 -8.40
N PRO A 58 8.27 -13.66 -9.03
CA PRO A 58 8.94 -14.95 -8.84
C PRO A 58 10.41 -14.93 -9.28
N ASN A 59 10.76 -14.07 -10.23
CA ASN A 59 12.12 -13.92 -10.76
C ASN A 59 12.85 -12.68 -10.21
N LYS A 60 12.36 -12.10 -9.11
CA LYS A 60 12.94 -10.90 -8.49
C LYS A 60 13.39 -11.17 -7.08
N ALA A 61 14.22 -10.28 -6.56
CA ALA A 61 14.83 -10.41 -5.23
C ALA A 61 13.82 -10.31 -4.07
N ILE A 62 12.63 -9.77 -4.32
CA ILE A 62 11.59 -9.56 -3.30
C ILE A 62 10.33 -10.27 -3.77
N LYS A 63 9.84 -11.21 -2.97
CA LYS A 63 8.56 -11.86 -3.23
C LYS A 63 7.43 -11.03 -2.62
N ARG A 64 6.20 -11.21 -3.10
CA ARG A 64 5.06 -10.46 -2.58
C ARG A 64 4.83 -10.78 -1.10
N GLU A 65 4.97 -12.04 -0.70
CA GLU A 65 4.80 -12.50 0.68
C GLU A 65 5.88 -11.99 1.66
N ASP A 66 6.99 -11.45 1.16
CA ASP A 66 8.03 -10.84 1.99
C ASP A 66 7.77 -9.35 2.26
N LEU A 67 6.74 -8.78 1.63
CA LEU A 67 6.36 -7.38 1.75
C LEU A 67 5.10 -7.24 2.59
N PHE A 68 5.11 -6.32 3.56
CA PHE A 68 3.95 -5.91 4.32
C PHE A 68 3.40 -4.61 3.74
N VAL A 69 2.20 -4.65 3.16
CA VAL A 69 1.55 -3.49 2.55
C VAL A 69 0.31 -3.10 3.34
N THR A 70 0.28 -1.85 3.80
CA THR A 70 -0.87 -1.24 4.47
C THR A 70 -1.55 -0.24 3.55
N SER A 71 -2.88 -0.22 3.50
CA SER A 71 -3.63 0.93 2.96
C SER A 71 -4.81 1.28 3.87
N LYS A 72 -5.51 2.37 3.56
CA LYS A 72 -6.50 3.00 4.42
C LYS A 72 -7.76 3.38 3.65
N LEU A 73 -8.92 2.99 4.18
CA LEU A 73 -10.24 3.41 3.72
C LEU A 73 -10.42 4.90 4.00
N TRP A 74 -10.64 5.70 2.96
CA TRP A 74 -10.87 7.13 3.11
C TRP A 74 -12.25 7.45 3.68
N ASN A 75 -12.36 8.61 4.33
CA ASN A 75 -13.50 9.00 5.13
C ASN A 75 -14.82 9.13 4.37
N THR A 76 -14.78 9.37 3.06
CA THR A 76 -15.98 9.41 2.20
C THR A 76 -16.48 8.01 1.78
N LYS A 77 -15.85 6.94 2.29
CA LYS A 77 -16.14 5.55 1.92
C LYS A 77 -16.48 4.66 3.11
N HIS A 78 -16.91 5.27 4.22
CA HIS A 78 -17.31 4.54 5.43
C HIS A 78 -18.67 3.84 5.32
N HIS A 79 -19.52 4.20 4.34
CA HIS A 79 -20.78 3.50 4.14
C HIS A 79 -20.52 2.03 3.75
N PRO A 80 -21.23 1.03 4.31
CA PRO A 80 -20.92 -0.38 4.08
C PRO A 80 -20.83 -0.79 2.61
N GLU A 81 -21.65 -0.19 1.75
CA GLU A 81 -21.66 -0.50 0.31
C GLU A 81 -20.45 0.08 -0.46
N ASP A 82 -19.78 1.08 0.10
CA ASP A 82 -18.60 1.72 -0.50
C ASP A 82 -17.28 1.02 -0.13
N VAL A 83 -17.26 0.25 0.96
CA VAL A 83 -16.02 -0.33 1.51
C VAL A 83 -15.35 -1.28 0.53
N GLU A 84 -16.10 -2.24 -0.01
CA GLU A 84 -15.57 -3.22 -0.96
C GLU A 84 -15.13 -2.55 -2.28
N PRO A 85 -15.93 -1.68 -2.93
CA PRO A 85 -15.47 -0.92 -4.10
C PRO A 85 -14.19 -0.12 -3.85
N ALA A 86 -14.06 0.54 -2.69
CA ALA A 86 -12.88 1.33 -2.35
C ALA A 86 -11.63 0.45 -2.16
N LEU A 87 -11.77 -0.70 -1.49
CA LEU A 87 -10.67 -1.68 -1.35
C LEU A 87 -10.27 -2.27 -2.70
N ARG A 88 -11.24 -2.62 -3.56
CA ARG A 88 -10.96 -3.14 -4.91
C ARG A 88 -10.21 -2.12 -5.77
N LYS A 89 -10.58 -0.84 -5.68
CA LYS A 89 -9.83 0.25 -6.34
C LYS A 89 -8.39 0.31 -5.82
N THR A 90 -8.21 0.32 -4.50
CA THR A 90 -6.89 0.32 -3.85
C THR A 90 -6.02 -0.84 -4.34
N LEU A 91 -6.57 -2.06 -4.36
CA LEU A 91 -5.87 -3.25 -4.83
C LEU A 91 -5.50 -3.17 -6.32
N ALA A 92 -6.41 -2.65 -7.15
CA ALA A 92 -6.17 -2.45 -8.58
C ALA A 92 -5.06 -1.42 -8.83
N ASP A 93 -5.08 -0.29 -8.12
CA ASP A 93 -4.07 0.76 -8.23
C ASP A 93 -2.70 0.26 -7.76
N LEU A 94 -2.64 -0.42 -6.61
CA LEU A 94 -1.41 -1.06 -6.10
C LEU A 94 -0.98 -2.29 -6.90
N LYS A 95 -1.83 -2.80 -7.80
CA LYS A 95 -1.61 -4.01 -8.60
C LYS A 95 -1.29 -5.24 -7.73
N LEU A 96 -2.08 -5.40 -6.66
CA LEU A 96 -1.96 -6.48 -5.68
C LEU A 96 -3.26 -7.28 -5.57
N ASP A 97 -3.13 -8.56 -5.21
CA ASP A 97 -4.30 -9.41 -4.94
C ASP A 97 -4.81 -9.27 -3.50
N TYR A 98 -3.97 -8.81 -2.58
CA TYR A 98 -4.30 -8.61 -1.17
C TYR A 98 -3.45 -7.51 -0.51
N LEU A 99 -3.98 -6.96 0.59
CA LEU A 99 -3.25 -6.13 1.55
C LEU A 99 -2.99 -6.92 2.83
N ASP A 100 -1.87 -6.63 3.49
CA ASP A 100 -1.52 -7.22 4.79
C ASP A 100 -2.30 -6.55 5.93
N LEU A 101 -2.66 -5.28 5.75
CA LEU A 101 -3.46 -4.50 6.68
C LEU A 101 -4.30 -3.46 5.95
N TYR A 102 -5.58 -3.34 6.31
CA TYR A 102 -6.49 -2.30 5.83
C TYR A 102 -7.14 -1.59 7.02
N LEU A 103 -6.99 -0.28 7.08
CA LEU A 103 -7.40 0.54 8.24
C LEU A 103 -8.51 1.53 7.88
N MET A 104 -9.34 1.89 8.85
CA MET A 104 -10.09 3.15 8.79
C MET A 104 -9.08 4.28 8.87
N HIS A 105 -9.02 5.19 7.89
CA HIS A 105 -8.01 6.26 7.89
C HIS A 105 -8.22 7.19 9.10
N TRP A 106 -9.47 7.53 9.38
CA TRP A 106 -9.85 8.32 10.55
C TRP A 106 -11.19 7.83 11.11
N PRO A 107 -11.49 8.03 12.41
CA PRO A 107 -12.75 7.63 13.03
C PRO A 107 -13.89 8.64 12.78
N HIS A 108 -13.92 9.32 11.63
CA HIS A 108 -14.96 10.29 11.28
C HIS A 108 -15.33 10.17 9.80
N ALA A 109 -16.59 9.86 9.50
CA ALA A 109 -17.08 9.81 8.12
C ALA A 109 -17.26 11.23 7.57
N PHE A 110 -16.92 11.44 6.30
CA PHE A 110 -17.25 12.66 5.57
C PHE A 110 -18.50 12.40 4.72
N GLU A 111 -19.40 13.38 4.67
CA GLU A 111 -20.60 13.38 3.81
C GLU A 111 -20.26 13.75 2.37
#